data_AF-A0A7C1ZZD4-F1
#
_entry.id   AF-A0A7C1ZZD4-F1
#
_cell.length_a   1.000
_cell.length_b   1.000
_cell.length_c   1.000
_cell.angle_alpha   90.00
_cell.angle_beta   90.00
_cell.angle_gamma   90.00
#
_symmetry.space_group_name_H-M   'P 1'
#
loop_
_entity.id
_entity.type
_entity.pdbx_description
1 polymer ?
#
loop_
_entity_poly.entity_id
_entity_poly.type
_entity_poly.pdbx_seq_one_letter_code
_entity_poly.pdbx_strand_id
1 'polypeptide(L)' 'EWEPEKWIQFGWASGALVTTLLTDYAEPADEEQIWSIWEGNARVKR' A
#
# COMPACT_ATOMS: atom_id res chain seq x y z
N GLU A 1 -15.37 1.25 -10.13
CA GLU A 1 -16.07 1.11 -8.84
C GLU A 1 -15.34 0.07 -8.02
N TRP A 2 -15.06 0.32 -6.73
CA TRP A 2 -14.35 -0.63 -5.87
C TRP A 2 -15.34 -1.35 -4.98
N GLU A 3 -15.22 -2.68 -4.93
CA GLU A 3 -15.88 -3.49 -3.90
C GLU A 3 -15.49 -2.98 -2.51
N PRO A 4 -16.43 -2.87 -1.54
CA PRO A 4 -16.14 -2.34 -0.20
C PRO A 4 -14.92 -2.97 0.48
N GLU A 5 -14.65 -4.24 0.23
CA GLU A 5 -13.48 -4.94 0.75
C GLU A 5 -12.15 -4.28 0.31
N LYS A 6 -12.05 -3.86 -0.96
CA LYS A 6 -10.85 -3.23 -1.51
C LYS A 6 -10.46 -1.94 -0.78
N TRP A 7 -11.43 -1.23 -0.21
CA TRP A 7 -11.18 0.01 0.53
C TRP A 7 -10.36 -0.27 1.79
N ILE A 8 -10.70 -1.35 2.50
CA ILE A 8 -10.02 -1.75 3.74
C ILE A 8 -8.63 -2.32 3.42
N GLN A 9 -8.53 -3.15 2.37
CA GLN A 9 -7.25 -3.71 1.91
C GLN A 9 -6.26 -2.60 1.54
N PHE A 10 -6.73 -1.63 0.74
CA PHE A 10 -5.92 -0.49 0.32
C PHE A 10 -5.52 0.41 1.49
N GLY A 11 -6.44 0.69 2.41
CA GLY A 11 -6.16 1.48 3.61
C GLY A 11 -5.15 0.81 4.53
N TRP A 12 -5.29 -0.50 4.76
CA TRP A 12 -4.33 -1.27 5.56
C TRP A 12 -2.93 -1.28 4.93
N ALA A 13 -2.83 -1.54 3.62
CA ALA A 13 -1.55 -1.56 2.91
C ALA A 13 -0.88 -0.18 2.87
N SER A 14 -1.66 0.88 2.72
CA SER A 14 -1.18 2.27 2.82
C SER A 14 -0.63 2.57 4.21
N GLY A 15 -1.33 2.15 5.27
CA GLY A 15 -0.85 2.29 6.64
C GLY A 15 0.45 1.52 6.87
N ALA A 16 0.53 0.28 6.38
CA ALA A 16 1.75 -0.52 6.43
C ALA A 16 2.93 0.19 5.76
N LEU A 17 2.72 0.83 4.60
CA LEU A 17 3.76 1.64 3.94
C LEU A 17 4.26 2.77 4.86
N VAL A 18 3.35 3.59 5.41
CA VAL A 18 3.72 4.74 6.26
C VAL A 18 4.56 4.33 7.47
N THR A 19 4.26 3.17 8.08
CA THR A 19 5.07 2.69 9.23
C THR A 19 6.52 2.35 8.90
N THR A 20 6.87 2.23 7.62
CA THR A 20 8.25 2.02 7.16
C THR A 20 8.99 3.31 6.80
N LEU A 21 8.28 4.44 6.79
CA LEU A 21 8.81 5.76 6.45
C LEU A 21 9.17 6.55 7.71
N LEU A 22 10.02 7.56 7.54
CA LEU A 22 10.31 8.54 8.61
C LEU A 22 9.24 9.63 8.68
N THR A 23 8.49 9.81 7.61
CA THR A 23 7.40 10.77 7.48
C THR A 23 6.07 10.13 7.91
N ASP A 24 5.11 10.97 8.29
CA ASP A 24 3.78 10.58 8.75
C ASP A 24 2.73 10.47 7.62
N TYR A 25 3.18 10.47 6.37
CA TYR A 25 2.35 10.34 5.17
C TYR A 25 2.95 9.34 4.19
N ALA A 26 2.08 8.76 3.35
CA ALA A 26 2.49 7.78 2.35
C ALA A 26 3.02 8.49 1.10
N GLU A 27 4.17 8.03 0.60
CA GLU A 27 4.73 8.44 -0.70
C GLU A 27 4.87 7.22 -1.62
N PRO A 28 3.76 6.59 -2.06
CA PRO A 28 3.83 5.51 -3.01
C PRO A 28 4.26 6.02 -4.40
N ALA A 29 5.08 5.25 -5.10
CA ALA A 29 5.49 5.52 -6.48
C ALA A 29 4.28 5.46 -7.44
N ASP A 30 3.37 4.51 -7.20
CA ASP A 30 2.11 4.32 -7.92
C ASP A 30 1.12 3.48 -7.08
N GLU A 31 -0.08 3.27 -7.60
CA GLU A 31 -1.11 2.45 -6.94
C GLU A 31 -0.70 0.97 -6.84
N GLU A 32 0.08 0.47 -7.80
CA GLU A 32 0.52 -0.93 -7.86
C GLU A 32 1.45 -1.26 -6.68
N GLN A 33 2.24 -0.30 -6.21
CA GLN A 33 3.02 -0.46 -4.99
C GLN A 33 2.14 -0.80 -3.78
N ILE A 34 1.00 -0.13 -3.59
CA ILE A 34 0.09 -0.41 -2.45
C ILE A 34 -0.51 -1.80 -2.57
N TRP A 35 -0.93 -2.20 -3.77
CA TRP A 35 -1.47 -3.54 -4.00
C TRP A 35 -0.41 -4.63 -3.82
N SER A 36 0.84 -4.38 -4.23
CA SER A 36 1.95 -5.31 -3.99
C SER A 36 2.20 -5.55 -2.49
N ILE A 37 2.00 -4.54 -1.64
CA ILE A 37 2.10 -4.68 -0.18
C ILE A 37 0.99 -5.59 0.35
N TRP A 38 -0.25 -5.37 -0.09
CA TRP A 38 -1.39 -6.21 0.28
C TRP A 38 -1.20 -7.68 -0.15
N GLU A 39 -0.66 -7.90 -1.34
CA GLU A 39 -0.36 -9.24 -1.87
C GLU A 39 0.85 -9.92 -1.18
N GLY A 40 1.53 -9.24 -0.25
CA GLY A 40 2.72 -9.75 0.43
C GLY A 40 4.01 -9.64 -0.39
N ASN A 41 3.96 -8.95 -1.52
CA ASN A 41 5.07 -8.69 -2.44
C ASN A 41 5.59 -7.26 -2.33
N ALA A 42 5.76 -6.73 -1.10
CA ALA A 42 6.24 -5.37 -0.84
C ALA A 42 7.69 -5.09 -1.30
N ARG A 43 8.38 -6.05 -1.94
CA ARG A 43 9.77 -5.89 -2.40
C ARG A 43 9.79 -5.38 -3.84
N VAL A 44 10.73 -4.47 -4.09
CA VAL A 44 11.00 -3.82 -5.37
C VAL A 44 10.91 -4.81 -6.54
N LYS A 45 9.94 -4.59 -7.44
CA LYS A 45 9.97 -5.13 -8.80
C LYS A 45 11.17 -4.49 -9.51
N ARG A 46 12.06 -5.31 -10.05
CA ARG A 46 13.25 -4.88 -10.79
C ARG A 46 12.98 -4.93 -12.28
#